data_AF-A0A349QN57-F1
#
_entry.id   AF-A0A349QN57-F1
#
_cell.length_a   1.000
_cell.length_b   1.000
_cell.length_c   1.000
_cell.angle_alpha   90.00
_cell.angle_beta   90.00
_cell.angle_gamma   90.00
#
_symmetry.space_group_name_H-M   'P 1'
#
loop_
_entity.id
_entity.type
_entity.pdbx_description
1 polymer ?
#
loop_
_entity_poly.entity_id
_entity_poly.type
_entity_poly.pdbx_seq_one_letter_code
_entity_poly.pdbx_strand_id
1 'polypeptide(L)'
;MYIMSHKNFEVPFEKGYLPLQVGSEGSIDLGYLKDNSGNQISEKNKSYCELTGMYWIWKNVECDIVGVCHYRRYFTKRKSVFEGALQKVLLDTAYIEECLKTYDVIVPDSGMTMERNVRAHYEKQHNRQDLNICEQVLKEKYPMDYPAFEWSLDRNLMSLGNMMIAPKNLFDEYCNWLFDILFEVERRINVESYDGYQRRVFGFLAERLFRVWLLNHPLKIKEENVIFLSDR
;
A
#
# COMPACT_ATOMS: atom_id res chain seq x y z
N MET A 1 -12.79 -2.56 -5.03
CA MET A 1 -11.41 -3.08 -4.89
C MET A 1 -10.63 -2.81 -6.17
N TYR A 2 -9.62 -1.95 -6.12
CA TYR A 2 -8.68 -1.74 -7.22
C TYR A 2 -7.50 -2.71 -7.09
N ILE A 3 -7.23 -3.46 -8.15
CA ILE A 3 -6.12 -4.42 -8.22
C ILE A 3 -5.00 -3.79 -9.03
N MET A 4 -3.93 -3.36 -8.36
CA MET A 4 -2.81 -2.68 -9.00
C MET A 4 -1.89 -3.67 -9.70
N SER A 5 -1.60 -3.41 -10.97
CA SER A 5 -0.72 -4.24 -11.78
C SER A 5 0.11 -3.43 -12.77
N HIS A 6 1.32 -3.90 -13.07
CA HIS A 6 2.16 -3.40 -14.16
C HIS A 6 2.31 -4.44 -15.30
N LYS A 7 1.60 -5.57 -15.20
CA LYS A 7 1.58 -6.64 -16.20
C LYS A 7 0.20 -7.29 -16.30
N ASN A 8 -0.05 -8.03 -17.38
CA ASN A 8 -1.26 -8.84 -17.50
C ASN A 8 -1.32 -9.90 -16.40
N PHE A 9 -2.53 -10.15 -15.92
CA PHE A 9 -2.82 -11.18 -14.93
C PHE A 9 -4.25 -11.71 -15.11
N GLU A 10 -4.53 -12.86 -14.49
CA GLU A 10 -5.90 -13.38 -14.44
C GLU A 10 -6.73 -12.54 -13.48
N VAL A 11 -7.51 -11.63 -14.04
CA VAL A 11 -8.40 -10.74 -13.27
C VAL A 11 -9.48 -11.59 -12.62
N PRO A 12 -9.71 -11.45 -11.31
CA PRO A 12 -10.78 -12.18 -10.67
C PRO A 12 -12.16 -11.82 -11.22
N PHE A 13 -13.03 -12.82 -11.41
CA PHE A 13 -14.40 -12.61 -11.89
C PHE A 13 -15.36 -12.09 -10.79
N GLU A 14 -14.88 -11.98 -9.55
CA GLU A 14 -15.67 -11.48 -8.42
C GLU A 14 -16.10 -10.02 -8.63
N LYS A 15 -17.37 -9.72 -8.34
CA LYS A 15 -17.93 -8.38 -8.57
C LYS A 15 -17.27 -7.38 -7.61
N GLY A 16 -16.93 -6.20 -8.13
CA GLY A 16 -16.34 -5.12 -7.33
C GLY A 16 -14.81 -5.12 -7.32
N TYR A 17 -14.17 -6.04 -8.04
CA TYR A 17 -12.74 -6.02 -8.33
C TYR A 17 -12.47 -5.40 -9.70
N LEU A 18 -11.60 -4.39 -9.75
CA LEU A 18 -11.29 -3.62 -10.95
C LEU A 18 -9.77 -3.58 -11.13
N PRO A 19 -9.23 -4.08 -12.26
CA PRO A 19 -7.80 -3.96 -12.53
C PRO A 19 -7.44 -2.48 -12.81
N LEU A 20 -6.37 -2.02 -12.18
CA LEU A 20 -5.76 -0.70 -12.39
C LEU A 20 -4.30 -0.91 -12.82
N GLN A 21 -4.00 -0.52 -14.06
CA GLN A 21 -2.64 -0.45 -14.54
C GLN A 21 -1.92 0.73 -13.88
N VAL A 22 -0.82 0.42 -13.20
CA VAL A 22 0.07 1.41 -12.59
C VAL A 22 1.30 1.63 -13.45
N GLY A 23 1.83 2.85 -13.47
CA GLY A 23 2.94 3.21 -14.36
C GLY A 23 2.54 3.15 -15.84
N SER A 24 1.28 3.46 -16.14
CA SER A 24 0.76 3.49 -17.51
C SER A 24 1.45 4.53 -18.40
N GLU A 25 2.03 5.58 -17.84
CA GLU A 25 2.71 6.61 -18.62
C GLU A 25 3.91 6.04 -19.38
N GLY A 26 3.86 6.11 -20.72
CA GLY A 26 4.87 5.53 -21.61
C GLY A 26 4.88 3.99 -21.67
N SER A 27 3.90 3.31 -21.09
CA SER A 27 3.78 1.84 -21.06
C SER A 27 2.75 1.32 -22.08
N ILE A 28 2.85 0.03 -22.42
CA ILE A 28 1.86 -0.65 -23.26
C ILE A 28 0.52 -0.71 -22.52
N ASP A 29 -0.56 -0.39 -23.21
CA ASP A 29 -1.91 -0.48 -22.68
C ASP A 29 -2.31 -1.95 -22.45
N LEU A 30 -2.65 -2.30 -21.21
CA LEU A 30 -3.07 -3.65 -20.82
C LEU A 30 -4.58 -3.86 -20.98
N GLY A 31 -5.33 -2.84 -21.40
CA GLY A 31 -6.79 -2.86 -21.48
C GLY A 31 -7.48 -2.68 -20.13
N TYR A 32 -6.75 -2.18 -19.12
CA TYR A 32 -7.27 -1.91 -17.79
C TYR A 32 -7.55 -0.42 -17.59
N LEU A 33 -8.15 -0.05 -16.46
CA LEU A 33 -8.12 1.34 -16.01
C LEU A 33 -6.65 1.77 -15.83
N LYS A 34 -6.30 3.03 -16.10
CA LYS A 34 -4.92 3.50 -16.10
C LYS A 34 -4.72 4.65 -15.12
N ASP A 35 -3.57 4.65 -14.45
CA ASP A 35 -3.20 5.68 -13.48
C ASP A 35 -2.63 6.97 -14.09
N ASN A 36 -2.63 7.12 -15.43
CA ASN A 36 -2.02 8.24 -16.14
C ASN A 36 -3.02 9.25 -16.72
N SER A 37 -4.16 9.44 -16.06
CA SER A 37 -5.19 10.42 -16.44
C SER A 37 -5.54 11.34 -15.26
N GLY A 38 -6.10 12.53 -15.53
CA GLY A 38 -6.46 13.47 -14.47
C GLY A 38 -5.24 13.94 -13.65
N ASN A 39 -5.37 13.99 -12.32
CA ASN A 39 -4.27 14.32 -11.42
C ASN A 39 -3.51 13.05 -11.02
N GLN A 40 -2.24 12.97 -11.39
CA GLN A 40 -1.51 11.70 -11.41
C GLN A 40 0.01 11.86 -11.18
N ILE A 41 0.66 10.74 -10.83
CA ILE A 41 2.13 10.60 -10.72
C ILE A 41 2.62 9.29 -11.36
N SER A 42 1.93 8.78 -12.38
CA SER A 42 2.20 7.54 -13.11
C SER A 42 3.65 7.42 -13.59
N GLU A 43 4.25 8.50 -14.10
CA GLU A 43 5.66 8.53 -14.51
C GLU A 43 6.64 8.17 -13.38
N LYS A 44 6.23 8.33 -12.12
CA LYS A 44 7.02 8.03 -10.92
C LYS A 44 6.93 6.57 -10.48
N ASN A 45 6.23 5.71 -11.22
CA ASN A 45 5.98 4.31 -10.83
C ASN A 45 7.26 3.50 -10.57
N LYS A 46 8.36 3.81 -11.27
CA LYS A 46 9.67 3.18 -11.00
C LYS A 46 10.13 3.33 -9.55
N SER A 47 9.70 4.40 -8.87
CA SER A 47 10.07 4.69 -7.48
C SER A 47 8.91 4.57 -6.49
N TYR A 48 7.70 4.90 -6.91
CA TYR A 48 6.49 4.84 -6.09
C TYR A 48 5.74 3.51 -6.19
N CYS A 49 6.04 2.68 -7.19
CA CYS A 49 5.38 1.40 -7.42
C CYS A 49 3.84 1.55 -7.41
N GLU A 50 3.13 0.63 -6.76
CA GLU A 50 1.67 0.65 -6.62
C GLU A 50 1.10 1.95 -6.02
N LEU A 51 1.91 2.78 -5.33
CA LEU A 51 1.47 4.07 -4.80
C LEU A 51 1.02 5.04 -5.90
N THR A 52 1.49 4.91 -7.15
CA THR A 52 0.98 5.75 -8.25
C THR A 52 -0.51 5.48 -8.51
N GLY A 53 -0.93 4.23 -8.38
CA GLY A 53 -2.34 3.84 -8.41
C GLY A 53 -3.11 4.37 -7.20
N MET A 54 -2.54 4.31 -5.99
CA MET A 54 -3.17 4.89 -4.79
C MET A 54 -3.38 6.41 -4.93
N TYR A 55 -2.36 7.12 -5.42
CA TYR A 55 -2.44 8.56 -5.66
C TYR A 55 -3.54 8.89 -6.69
N TRP A 56 -3.59 8.12 -7.78
CA TRP A 56 -4.61 8.32 -8.81
C TRP A 56 -6.02 8.08 -8.26
N ILE A 57 -6.23 7.03 -7.47
CA ILE A 57 -7.53 6.76 -6.83
C ILE A 57 -7.90 7.90 -5.87
N TRP A 58 -6.96 8.37 -5.06
CA TRP A 58 -7.17 9.49 -4.14
C TRP A 58 -7.69 10.72 -4.87
N LYS A 59 -7.08 11.08 -6.00
CA LYS A 59 -7.37 12.34 -6.70
C LYS A 59 -8.52 12.30 -7.69
N ASN A 60 -8.89 11.12 -8.20
CA ASN A 60 -9.77 11.03 -9.38
C ASN A 60 -11.01 10.17 -9.17
N VAL A 61 -11.11 9.44 -8.04
CA VAL A 61 -12.24 8.53 -7.79
C VAL A 61 -13.13 9.09 -6.68
N GLU A 62 -14.43 9.08 -6.93
CA GLU A 62 -15.47 9.27 -5.90
C GLU A 62 -16.20 7.93 -5.68
N CYS A 63 -16.25 7.48 -4.44
CA CYS A 63 -16.97 6.28 -4.01
C CYS A 63 -17.19 6.31 -2.49
N ASP A 64 -18.05 5.45 -1.96
CA ASP A 64 -18.27 5.34 -0.52
C ASP A 64 -17.15 4.57 0.18
N ILE A 65 -16.78 3.42 -0.39
CA ILE A 65 -15.75 2.52 0.11
C ILE A 65 -14.71 2.32 -0.99
N VAL A 66 -13.45 2.45 -0.63
CA VAL A 66 -12.30 2.19 -1.49
C VAL A 66 -11.49 1.06 -0.87
N GLY A 67 -10.99 0.18 -1.72
CA GLY A 67 -9.99 -0.77 -1.28
C GLY A 67 -8.97 -1.02 -2.37
N VAL A 68 -7.73 -1.23 -1.95
CA VAL A 68 -6.58 -1.38 -2.83
C VAL A 68 -5.83 -2.65 -2.49
N CYS A 69 -5.49 -3.43 -3.51
CA CYS A 69 -4.65 -4.61 -3.37
C CYS A 69 -3.77 -4.78 -4.61
N HIS A 70 -2.88 -5.77 -4.58
CA HIS A 70 -1.92 -6.00 -5.66
C HIS A 70 -2.38 -7.18 -6.51
N TYR A 71 -1.96 -7.24 -7.77
CA TYR A 71 -2.30 -8.36 -8.67
C TYR A 71 -1.88 -9.76 -8.18
N ARG A 72 -1.00 -9.85 -7.17
CA ARG A 72 -0.60 -11.11 -6.50
C ARG A 72 -0.95 -11.18 -5.03
N ARG A 73 -1.64 -10.20 -4.47
CA ARG A 73 -1.98 -10.16 -3.03
C ARG A 73 -3.44 -9.79 -2.87
N TYR A 74 -4.22 -10.74 -2.40
CA TYR A 74 -5.67 -10.59 -2.27
C TYR A 74 -6.11 -10.84 -0.85
N PHE A 75 -7.03 -10.01 -0.36
CA PHE A 75 -7.75 -10.24 0.88
C PHE A 75 -8.67 -11.44 0.75
N THR A 76 -8.64 -12.35 1.74
CA THR A 76 -9.40 -13.59 1.71
C THR A 76 -9.98 -13.98 3.05
N LYS A 77 -11.16 -14.62 3.02
CA LYS A 77 -11.85 -15.17 4.21
C LYS A 77 -11.09 -16.35 4.85
N ARG A 78 -10.09 -16.90 4.17
CA ARG A 78 -9.32 -18.09 4.58
C ARG A 78 -7.83 -17.89 4.31
N LYS A 79 -6.98 -18.59 5.09
CA LYS A 79 -5.51 -18.54 5.00
C LYS A 79 -4.90 -19.26 3.79
N SER A 80 -5.66 -20.13 3.12
CA SER A 80 -5.17 -20.88 1.97
C SER A 80 -6.25 -21.11 0.92
N VAL A 81 -5.80 -21.28 -0.32
CA VAL A 81 -6.61 -21.51 -1.51
C VAL A 81 -6.08 -22.74 -2.22
N PHE A 82 -6.99 -23.64 -2.60
CA PHE A 82 -6.70 -24.66 -3.59
C PHE A 82 -6.75 -24.05 -4.99
N GLU A 83 -5.99 -24.61 -5.92
CA GLU A 83 -5.94 -24.16 -7.30
C GLU A 83 -7.34 -23.96 -7.92
N GLY A 84 -7.58 -22.81 -8.57
CA GLY A 84 -8.88 -22.45 -9.14
C GLY A 84 -9.95 -22.00 -8.14
N ALA A 85 -9.64 -21.89 -6.85
CA ALA A 85 -10.60 -21.52 -5.80
C ALA A 85 -10.48 -20.07 -5.30
N LEU A 86 -9.60 -19.23 -5.89
CA LEU A 86 -9.40 -17.84 -5.44
C LEU A 86 -10.72 -17.08 -5.32
N GLN A 87 -11.56 -17.13 -6.36
CA GLN A 87 -12.87 -16.47 -6.37
C GLN A 87 -13.74 -16.83 -5.16
N LYS A 88 -13.68 -18.08 -4.71
CA LYS A 88 -14.53 -18.59 -3.63
C LYS A 88 -14.10 -18.10 -2.26
N VAL A 89 -12.92 -17.51 -2.14
CA VAL A 89 -12.37 -17.06 -0.85
C VAL A 89 -12.13 -15.57 -0.78
N LEU A 90 -12.23 -14.83 -1.90
CA LEU A 90 -12.10 -13.38 -1.91
C LEU A 90 -13.11 -12.76 -0.94
N LEU A 91 -12.77 -11.58 -0.43
CA LEU A 91 -13.76 -10.78 0.28
C LEU A 91 -14.75 -10.22 -0.74
N ASP A 92 -16.01 -10.66 -0.65
CA ASP A 92 -17.08 -10.07 -1.42
C ASP A 92 -17.52 -8.72 -0.81
N THR A 93 -18.25 -7.95 -1.61
CA THR A 93 -18.75 -6.62 -1.23
C THR A 93 -19.63 -6.65 0.02
N ALA A 94 -20.51 -7.64 0.14
CA ALA A 94 -21.39 -7.79 1.31
C ALA A 94 -20.61 -8.01 2.61
N TYR A 95 -19.54 -8.81 2.58
CA TYR A 95 -18.66 -9.02 3.72
C TYR A 95 -17.92 -7.75 4.12
N ILE A 96 -17.37 -7.03 3.14
CA ILE A 96 -16.66 -5.76 3.36
C ILE A 96 -17.59 -4.75 4.03
N GLU A 97 -18.79 -4.55 3.47
CA GLU A 97 -19.79 -3.63 4.00
C GLU A 97 -20.22 -4.01 5.43
N GLU A 98 -20.43 -5.29 5.71
CA GLU A 98 -20.79 -5.75 7.05
C GLU A 98 -19.65 -5.51 8.05
N CYS A 99 -18.40 -5.79 7.66
CA CYS A 99 -17.24 -5.52 8.50
C CYS A 99 -17.13 -4.02 8.82
N LEU A 100 -17.33 -3.15 7.84
CA LEU A 100 -17.21 -1.70 8.00
C LEU A 100 -18.37 -1.06 8.80
N LYS A 101 -19.40 -1.82 9.20
CA LYS A 101 -20.38 -1.37 10.21
C LYS A 101 -19.80 -1.41 11.63
N THR A 102 -18.80 -2.24 11.87
CA THR A 102 -18.21 -2.47 13.21
C THR A 102 -16.79 -1.91 13.31
N TYR A 103 -16.04 -1.98 12.22
CA TYR A 103 -14.64 -1.59 12.12
C TYR A 103 -14.49 -0.38 11.18
N ASP A 104 -13.46 0.44 11.39
CA ASP A 104 -13.23 1.63 10.58
C ASP A 104 -12.43 1.32 9.31
N VAL A 105 -11.57 0.29 9.36
CA VAL A 105 -10.69 -0.10 8.26
C VAL A 105 -10.39 -1.61 8.31
N ILE A 106 -10.29 -2.21 7.13
CA ILE A 106 -9.80 -3.58 6.94
C ILE A 106 -8.37 -3.50 6.38
N VAL A 107 -7.42 -4.18 7.01
CA VAL A 107 -6.00 -4.23 6.61
C VAL A 107 -5.50 -5.67 6.58
N PRO A 108 -4.37 -5.94 5.89
CA PRO A 108 -3.75 -7.26 5.93
C PRO A 108 -3.37 -7.65 7.35
N ASP A 109 -3.45 -8.94 7.65
CA ASP A 109 -2.81 -9.48 8.84
C ASP A 109 -1.31 -9.16 8.84
N SER A 110 -0.82 -8.86 10.04
CA SER A 110 0.54 -8.37 10.20
C SER A 110 1.57 -9.50 10.04
N GLY A 111 2.61 -9.26 9.25
CA GLY A 111 3.77 -10.16 9.14
C GLY A 111 4.84 -9.86 10.19
N MET A 112 5.71 -10.81 10.48
CA MET A 112 6.89 -10.58 11.33
C MET A 112 8.16 -10.59 10.51
N THR A 113 9.09 -9.68 10.82
CA THR A 113 10.44 -9.73 10.24
C THR A 113 11.29 -10.81 10.89
N MET A 114 12.23 -11.38 10.13
CA MET A 114 13.23 -12.33 10.63
C MET A 114 14.43 -11.63 11.29
N GLU A 115 14.54 -10.31 11.17
CA GLU A 115 15.54 -9.51 11.89
C GLU A 115 15.07 -9.15 13.30
N ARG A 116 15.96 -8.56 14.12
CA ARG A 116 15.62 -8.18 15.51
C ARG A 116 14.43 -7.21 15.62
N ASN A 117 14.27 -6.31 14.65
CA ASN A 117 13.20 -5.33 14.56
C ASN A 117 13.08 -4.77 13.13
N VAL A 118 12.03 -4.00 12.86
CA VAL A 118 11.74 -3.44 11.53
C VAL A 118 12.83 -2.46 11.08
N ARG A 119 13.49 -1.74 12.00
CA ARG A 119 14.66 -0.90 11.69
C ARG A 119 15.80 -1.73 11.11
N ALA A 120 16.21 -2.79 11.81
CA ALA A 120 17.28 -3.68 11.35
C ALA A 120 16.92 -4.36 10.02
N HIS A 121 15.65 -4.73 9.83
CA HIS A 121 15.15 -5.21 8.56
C HIS A 121 15.32 -4.20 7.43
N TYR A 122 14.93 -2.95 7.64
CA TYR A 122 15.12 -1.90 6.63
C TYR A 122 16.61 -1.71 6.32
N GLU A 123 17.47 -1.57 7.34
CA GLU A 123 18.90 -1.33 7.17
C GLU A 123 19.64 -2.46 6.47
N LYS A 124 19.15 -3.69 6.59
CA LYS A 124 19.70 -4.86 5.90
C LYS A 124 19.27 -4.95 4.44
N GLN A 125 18.02 -4.57 4.14
CA GLN A 125 17.42 -4.75 2.81
C GLN A 125 17.47 -3.50 1.93
N HIS A 126 17.62 -2.32 2.52
CA HIS A 126 17.47 -1.03 1.88
C HIS A 126 18.48 0.00 2.40
N ASN A 127 18.61 1.12 1.69
CA ASN A 127 19.52 2.19 2.07
C ASN A 127 19.07 2.88 3.36
N ARG A 128 19.83 2.68 4.45
CA ARG A 128 19.55 3.30 5.76
C ARG A 128 19.35 4.81 5.72
N GLN A 129 20.04 5.52 4.83
CA GLN A 129 19.91 6.98 4.75
C GLN A 129 18.52 7.44 4.32
N ASP A 130 17.81 6.66 3.51
CA ASP A 130 16.44 7.00 3.10
C ASP A 130 15.48 6.93 4.28
N LEU A 131 15.65 5.94 5.15
CA LEU A 131 14.89 5.83 6.39
C LEU A 131 15.20 6.99 7.35
N ASN A 132 16.47 7.39 7.46
CA ASN A 132 16.87 8.52 8.28
C ASN A 132 16.26 9.84 7.79
N ILE A 133 16.21 10.04 6.47
CA ILE A 133 15.61 11.24 5.87
C ILE A 133 14.10 11.22 6.08
N CYS A 134 13.44 10.07 5.91
CA CYS A 134 12.03 9.90 6.25
C CYS A 134 11.75 10.23 7.73
N GLU A 135 12.62 9.76 8.64
CA GLU A 135 12.53 10.07 10.07
C GLU A 135 12.65 11.58 10.35
N GLN A 136 13.58 12.27 9.67
CA GLN A 136 13.73 13.73 9.79
C GLN A 136 12.49 14.48 9.30
N VAL A 137 11.97 14.11 8.12
CA VAL A 137 10.74 14.71 7.56
C VAL A 137 9.57 14.53 8.52
N LEU A 138 9.42 13.34 9.11
CA LEU A 138 8.35 13.08 10.07
C LEU A 138 8.51 13.93 11.34
N LYS A 139 9.72 14.05 11.89
CA LYS A 139 9.99 14.92 13.06
C LYS A 139 9.64 16.39 12.80
N GLU A 140 9.90 16.87 11.59
CA GLU A 140 9.68 18.27 11.21
C GLU A 140 8.20 18.56 10.92
N LYS A 141 7.54 17.72 10.13
CA LYS A 141 6.18 17.98 9.64
C LYS A 141 5.09 17.41 10.55
N TYR A 142 5.39 16.29 11.21
CA TYR A 142 4.44 15.51 12.01
C TYR A 142 5.06 15.06 13.35
N PRO A 143 5.53 15.98 14.20
CA PRO A 143 6.23 15.64 15.44
C PRO A 143 5.41 14.78 16.40
N MET A 144 4.07 14.91 16.35
CA MET A 144 3.16 14.09 17.16
C MET A 144 3.09 12.64 16.68
N ASP A 145 3.42 12.36 15.41
CA ASP A 145 3.41 11.02 14.85
C ASP A 145 4.74 10.28 15.06
N TYR A 146 5.81 11.01 15.34
CA TYR A 146 7.16 10.47 15.50
C TYR A 146 7.27 9.36 16.56
N PRO A 147 6.66 9.46 17.75
CA PRO A 147 6.72 8.38 18.73
C PRO A 147 6.21 7.03 18.21
N ALA A 148 5.15 7.03 17.39
CA ALA A 148 4.66 5.79 16.76
C ALA A 148 5.59 5.30 15.65
N PHE A 149 6.25 6.19 14.91
CA PHE A 149 7.29 5.81 13.96
C PHE A 149 8.46 5.11 14.66
N GLU A 150 9.01 5.73 15.70
CA GLU A 150 10.10 5.13 16.50
C GLU A 150 9.68 3.78 17.08
N TRP A 151 8.49 3.72 17.71
CA TRP A 151 7.96 2.48 18.27
C TRP A 151 7.79 1.40 17.22
N SER A 152 7.21 1.72 16.05
CA SER A 152 6.97 0.74 14.98
C SER A 152 8.28 0.14 14.45
N LEU A 153 9.34 0.94 14.38
CA LEU A 153 10.65 0.52 13.92
C LEU A 153 11.39 -0.37 14.93
N ASP A 154 11.12 -0.20 16.22
CA ASP A 154 11.68 -1.03 17.30
C ASP A 154 10.92 -2.35 17.52
N ARG A 155 9.72 -2.50 16.93
CA ARG A 155 8.98 -3.77 16.94
C ARG A 155 9.37 -4.65 15.76
N ASN A 156 8.88 -5.88 15.76
CA ASN A 156 9.12 -6.87 14.71
C ASN A 156 7.93 -7.04 13.75
N LEU A 157 6.91 -6.19 13.85
CA LEU A 157 5.63 -6.32 13.14
C LEU A 157 5.59 -5.42 11.89
N MET A 158 5.22 -5.97 10.75
CA MET A 158 5.22 -5.29 9.44
C MET A 158 3.83 -5.28 8.80
N SER A 159 3.47 -4.14 8.18
CA SER A 159 2.31 -4.02 7.30
C SER A 159 2.81 -4.01 5.85
N LEU A 160 2.49 -5.04 5.07
CA LEU A 160 3.06 -5.21 3.73
C LEU A 160 2.09 -4.71 2.65
N GLY A 161 2.65 -4.06 1.61
CA GLY A 161 1.92 -3.69 0.39
C GLY A 161 1.00 -2.47 0.49
N ASN A 162 0.96 -1.69 1.58
CA ASN A 162 0.09 -0.51 1.67
C ASN A 162 -1.39 -0.80 1.29
N MET A 163 -1.85 -2.02 1.56
CA MET A 163 -3.19 -2.47 1.20
C MET A 163 -4.16 -2.12 2.32
N MET A 164 -5.35 -1.64 1.95
CA MET A 164 -6.43 -1.34 2.89
C MET A 164 -7.77 -1.36 2.18
N ILE A 165 -8.84 -1.51 2.96
CA ILE A 165 -10.23 -1.29 2.55
C ILE A 165 -10.87 -0.39 3.60
N ALA A 166 -11.35 0.77 3.19
CA ALA A 166 -11.84 1.81 4.10
C ALA A 166 -12.92 2.67 3.44
N PRO A 167 -13.72 3.40 4.25
CA PRO A 167 -14.45 4.56 3.76
C PRO A 167 -13.52 5.53 3.02
N LYS A 168 -14.02 6.13 1.93
CA LYS A 168 -13.20 6.98 1.04
C LYS A 168 -12.56 8.17 1.76
N ASN A 169 -13.28 8.80 2.68
CA ASN A 169 -12.74 9.91 3.48
C ASN A 169 -11.51 9.50 4.31
N LEU A 170 -11.52 8.31 4.91
CA LEU A 170 -10.39 7.81 5.70
C LEU A 170 -9.20 7.44 4.80
N PHE A 171 -9.46 6.89 3.62
CA PHE A 171 -8.41 6.64 2.62
C PHE A 171 -7.78 7.95 2.13
N ASP A 172 -8.58 8.99 1.92
CA ASP A 172 -8.11 10.31 1.48
C ASP A 172 -7.29 11.01 2.55
N GLU A 173 -7.68 10.88 3.82
CA GLU A 173 -6.91 11.35 4.97
C GLU A 173 -5.52 10.66 5.03
N TYR A 174 -5.49 9.33 4.89
CA TYR A 174 -4.24 8.58 4.83
C TYR A 174 -3.37 9.02 3.65
N CYS A 175 -3.94 9.11 2.44
CA CYS A 175 -3.20 9.53 1.25
C CYS A 175 -2.67 10.96 1.38
N ASN A 176 -3.46 11.89 1.94
CA ASN A 176 -3.01 13.25 2.19
C ASN A 176 -1.77 13.27 3.09
N TRP A 177 -1.81 12.55 4.21
CA TRP A 177 -0.68 12.42 5.13
C TRP A 177 0.53 11.73 4.49
N LEU A 178 0.32 10.58 3.84
CA LEU A 178 1.38 9.77 3.25
C LEU A 178 2.13 10.54 2.15
N PHE A 179 1.41 11.12 1.19
CA PHE A 179 2.04 11.79 0.05
C PHE A 179 2.69 13.12 0.45
N ASP A 180 2.18 13.82 1.45
CA ASP A 180 2.84 15.03 1.98
C ASP A 180 4.22 14.72 2.59
N ILE A 181 4.37 13.54 3.22
CA ILE A 181 5.66 13.05 3.72
C ILE A 181 6.53 12.58 2.55
N LEU A 182 6.03 11.70 1.69
CA LEU A 182 6.83 11.08 0.63
C LEU A 182 7.35 12.10 -0.39
N PHE A 183 6.55 13.11 -0.74
CA PHE A 183 7.01 14.18 -1.64
C PHE A 183 8.11 15.04 -1.02
N GLU A 184 8.08 15.25 0.31
CA GLU A 184 9.18 15.93 0.99
C GLU A 184 10.44 15.06 1.05
N VAL A 185 10.30 13.76 1.29
CA VAL A 185 11.43 12.82 1.23
C VAL A 185 12.02 12.79 -0.19
N GLU A 186 11.18 12.75 -1.22
CA GLU A 186 11.61 12.76 -2.63
C GLU A 186 12.45 13.99 -2.95
N ARG A 187 12.15 15.16 -2.37
CA ARG A 187 12.97 16.36 -2.54
C ARG A 187 14.35 16.28 -1.88
N ARG A 188 14.53 15.38 -0.91
CA ARG A 188 15.74 15.27 -0.06
C ARG A 188 16.62 14.07 -0.43
N ILE A 189 16.13 13.11 -1.21
CA ILE A 189 16.89 11.94 -1.64
C ILE A 189 17.22 11.98 -3.13
N ASN A 190 18.40 11.49 -3.50
CA ASN A 190 18.77 11.27 -4.90
C ASN A 190 18.77 9.77 -5.22
N VAL A 191 17.81 9.34 -6.04
CA VAL A 191 17.63 7.94 -6.46
C VAL A 191 18.31 7.60 -7.79
N GLU A 192 19.00 8.55 -8.44
CA GLU A 192 19.63 8.33 -9.75
C GLU A 192 20.75 7.28 -9.70
N SER A 193 21.46 7.20 -8.57
CA SER A 193 22.52 6.22 -8.35
C SER A 193 22.02 4.84 -7.93
N TYR A 194 20.70 4.69 -7.70
CA TYR A 194 20.14 3.43 -7.20
C TYR A 194 19.96 2.42 -8.32
N ASP A 195 20.17 1.15 -7.98
CA ASP A 195 19.79 0.03 -8.85
C ASP A 195 18.26 -0.07 -8.99
N GLY A 196 17.80 -0.92 -9.92
CA GLY A 196 16.37 -1.06 -10.21
C GLY A 196 15.51 -1.49 -9.02
N TYR A 197 16.10 -2.18 -8.03
CA TYR A 197 15.38 -2.61 -6.84
C TYR A 197 15.30 -1.49 -5.80
N GLN A 198 16.44 -0.83 -5.50
CA GLN A 198 16.50 0.26 -4.51
C GLN A 198 15.76 1.52 -4.98
N ARG A 199 15.58 1.72 -6.29
CA ARG A 199 14.75 2.83 -6.81
C ARG A 199 13.33 2.86 -6.25
N ARG A 200 12.80 1.71 -5.79
CA ARG A 200 11.47 1.52 -5.20
C ARG A 200 11.33 2.05 -3.76
N VAL A 201 12.27 2.89 -3.34
CA VAL A 201 12.42 3.44 -1.98
C VAL A 201 11.11 3.97 -1.40
N PHE A 202 10.29 4.69 -2.17
CA PHE A 202 9.04 5.25 -1.64
C PHE A 202 8.00 4.18 -1.34
N GLY A 203 7.96 3.10 -2.13
CA GLY A 203 7.17 1.92 -1.80
C GLY A 203 7.60 1.29 -0.48
N PHE A 204 8.91 1.15 -0.27
CA PHE A 204 9.46 0.60 0.98
C PHE A 204 9.18 1.49 2.19
N LEU A 205 9.35 2.80 2.05
CA LEU A 205 9.06 3.78 3.11
C LEU A 205 7.57 3.82 3.45
N ALA A 206 6.70 3.79 2.45
CA ALA A 206 5.25 3.77 2.65
C ALA A 206 4.80 2.58 3.52
N GLU A 207 5.37 1.39 3.33
CA GLU A 207 5.02 0.23 4.16
C GLU A 207 5.31 0.45 5.66
N ARG A 208 6.34 1.24 5.98
CA ARG A 208 6.65 1.59 7.37
C ARG A 208 5.72 2.69 7.86
N LEU A 209 5.50 3.72 7.05
CA LEU A 209 4.61 4.84 7.34
C LEU A 209 3.15 4.40 7.54
N PHE A 210 2.68 3.39 6.80
CA PHE A 210 1.32 2.88 6.94
C PHE A 210 1.03 2.39 8.37
N ARG A 211 1.98 1.69 8.99
CA ARG A 211 1.84 1.24 10.38
C ARG A 211 1.81 2.42 11.36
N VAL A 212 2.59 3.47 11.11
CA VAL A 212 2.58 4.69 11.93
C VAL A 212 1.22 5.34 11.90
N TRP A 213 0.66 5.50 10.70
CA TRP A 213 -0.68 6.06 10.53
C TRP A 213 -1.73 5.25 11.30
N LEU A 214 -1.71 3.91 11.19
CA LEU A 214 -2.63 3.05 11.94
C LEU A 214 -2.48 3.16 13.47
N LEU A 215 -1.26 3.38 13.98
CA LEU A 215 -1.00 3.49 15.42
C LEU A 215 -1.43 4.83 16.02
N ASN A 216 -1.42 5.90 15.22
CA ASN A 216 -1.75 7.25 15.70
C ASN A 216 -3.24 7.58 15.63
N HIS A 217 -4.04 6.73 15.00
CA HIS A 217 -5.47 6.93 14.90
C HIS A 217 -6.20 5.90 15.78
N PRO A 218 -7.23 6.30 16.53
CA PRO A 218 -8.01 5.40 17.38
C PRO A 218 -8.99 4.56 16.56
N LEU A 219 -8.49 3.85 15.54
CA LEU A 219 -9.29 3.07 14.61
C LEU A 219 -9.59 1.68 15.16
N LYS A 220 -10.82 1.23 14.97
CA LYS A 220 -11.20 -0.18 15.07
C LYS A 220 -10.71 -0.89 13.82
N ILE A 221 -9.55 -1.53 13.92
CA ILE A 221 -8.91 -2.20 12.79
C ILE A 221 -9.39 -3.66 12.71
N LYS A 222 -9.82 -4.07 11.51
CA LYS A 222 -10.05 -5.47 11.16
C LYS A 222 -8.85 -5.99 10.38
N GLU A 223 -8.12 -6.94 10.94
CA GLU A 223 -7.12 -7.69 10.18
C GLU A 223 -7.78 -8.84 9.40
N GLU A 224 -7.40 -8.99 8.13
CA GLU A 224 -7.85 -10.05 7.25
C GLU A 224 -6.69 -10.78 6.60
N ASN A 225 -6.90 -12.06 6.28
CA ASN A 225 -5.85 -12.86 5.66
C ASN A 225 -5.54 -12.32 4.27
N VAL A 226 -4.27 -12.38 3.89
CA VAL A 226 -3.83 -12.12 2.52
C VAL A 226 -3.17 -13.34 1.93
N ILE A 227 -3.61 -13.74 0.74
CA ILE A 227 -2.95 -14.78 -0.04
C ILE A 227 -2.01 -14.15 -1.06
N PHE A 228 -0.78 -14.65 -1.09
CA PHE A 228 0.21 -14.36 -2.12
C PHE A 228 0.16 -15.42 -3.22
N LEU A 229 -0.02 -15.00 -4.46
CA LEU A 229 0.06 -15.88 -5.63
C LEU A 229 1.48 -15.86 -6.20
N SER A 230 2.14 -17.01 -6.25
CA SER A 230 3.43 -17.14 -6.96
C SER A 230 3.22 -16.93 -8.46
N ASP A 231 4.24 -16.42 -9.16
CA ASP A 231 4.19 -16.34 -10.62
C ASP A 231 3.97 -17.76 -11.19
N ARG A 232 3.02 -17.89 -12.12
CA ARG A 232 2.95 -19.01 -13.06
C ARG A 232 3.69 -18.61 -14.33
#